data_AF-A0A2S9FV54-F1
#
_entry.id   AF-A0A2S9FV54-F1
#
_cell.length_a   1.000
_cell.length_b   1.000
_cell.length_c   1.000
_cell.angle_alpha   90.00
_cell.angle_beta   90.00
_cell.angle_gamma   90.00
#
_symmetry.space_group_name_H-M   'P 1'
#
loop_
_entity.id
_entity.type
_entity.pdbx_description
1 polymer ?
#
loop_
_entity_poly.entity_id
_entity_poly.type
_entity_poly.pdbx_seq_one_letter_code
_entity_poly.pdbx_strand_id
1 'polypeptide(L)'
;IPRDGERFHLVEQFRYPLGLRRWEFPQGTAPGRAELAAAELARGELREETGLIAAEMTEIGLLDVAPGMSSQRGRIFLATGVTEGP
;
A
#
# COMPACT_ATOMS: atom_id res chain seq x y z
N ILE A 1 4.19 2.83 1.35
CA ILE A 1 5.09 3.79 0.65
C ILE A 1 6.47 3.15 0.54
N PRO A 2 6.80 2.54 -0.61
CA PRO A 2 8.11 1.93 -0.85
C PRO A 2 9.14 2.99 -1.20
N ARG A 3 10.18 3.12 -0.38
CA ARG A 3 11.25 4.11 -0.54
C ARG A 3 12.59 3.43 -0.83
N ASP A 4 13.22 3.83 -1.93
CA ASP A 4 14.56 3.41 -2.33
C ASP A 4 15.45 4.65 -2.48
N GLY A 5 16.25 4.94 -1.44
CA GLY A 5 17.04 6.16 -1.35
C GLY A 5 16.17 7.43 -1.37
N GLU A 6 16.27 8.21 -2.45
CA GLU A 6 15.46 9.41 -2.73
C GLU A 6 14.27 9.14 -3.67
N ARG A 7 14.10 7.88 -4.11
CA ARG A 7 13.05 7.47 -5.02
C ARG A 7 11.92 6.77 -4.28
N PHE A 8 10.76 6.74 -4.93
CA PHE A 8 9.59 6.01 -4.47
C PHE A 8 9.03 5.16 -5.59
N HIS A 9 8.56 3.96 -5.25
CA HIS A 9 7.88 3.10 -6.21
C HIS A 9 6.37 3.37 -6.18
N LEU A 10 5.81 3.53 -7.37
CA LEU A 10 4.37 3.66 -7.60
C LEU A 10 3.92 2.57 -8.57
N VAL A 11 2.64 2.23 -8.49
CA VAL A 11 1.95 1.39 -9.47
C VAL A 11 1.01 2.25 -10.30
N GLU A 12 0.80 1.85 -11.55
CA GLU A 12 -0.21 2.48 -12.39
C GLU A 12 -1.44 1.57 -12.50
N GLN A 13 -2.56 2.01 -11.93
CA GLN A 13 -3.80 1.24 -11.89
C GLN A 13 -4.92 1.95 -12.66
N PHE A 14 -5.74 1.19 -13.38
CA PHE A 14 -6.96 1.71 -13.98
C PHE A 14 -8.07 1.75 -12.93
N ARG A 15 -8.63 2.94 -12.69
CA ARG A 15 -9.73 3.13 -11.72
C ARG A 15 -11.05 3.19 -12.47
N TYR A 16 -11.80 2.08 -12.44
CA TYR A 16 -13.09 1.97 -13.13
C TYR A 16 -14.06 3.13 -12.83
N PRO A 17 -14.29 3.55 -11.57
CA PRO A 17 -15.18 4.68 -11.28
C PRO A 17 -14.73 6.02 -11.87
N LEU A 18 -13.44 6.17 -12.19
CA LEU A 18 -12.87 7.39 -12.79
C LEU A 18 -12.69 7.29 -14.30
N GLY A 19 -12.72 6.08 -14.87
CA GLY A 19 -12.50 5.84 -16.30
C GLY A 19 -11.08 6.14 -16.79
N LEU A 20 -10.07 6.10 -15.93
CA LEU A 20 -8.70 6.51 -16.26
C LEU A 20 -7.64 5.81 -15.41
N ARG A 21 -6.36 5.91 -15.84
CA ARG A 21 -5.20 5.37 -15.12
C ARG A 21 -4.63 6.41 -14.14
N ARG A 22 -4.19 5.93 -12.96
CA ARG A 22 -3.59 6.75 -11.90
C ARG A 22 -2.32 6.12 -11.40
N TRP A 23 -1.34 6.98 -11.14
CA TRP A 23 -0.16 6.63 -10.36
C TRP A 23 -0.51 6.69 -8.88
N GLU A 24 -0.29 5.57 -8.19
CA GLU A 24 -0.67 5.39 -6.80
C GLU A 24 0.42 4.62 -6.06
N PHE A 25 0.47 4.77 -4.74
CA PHE A 25 1.25 3.83 -3.93
C PHE A 25 0.55 2.47 -3.87
N PRO A 26 1.31 1.37 -3.79
CA PRO A 26 0.71 0.06 -3.65
C PRO A 26 -0.15 0.03 -2.38
N GLN A 27 -1.37 -0.46 -2.55
CA GLN A 27 -2.37 -0.48 -1.50
C GLN A 27 -3.32 -1.65 -1.74
N GLY A 28 -3.82 -2.22 -0.66
CA GLY A 28 -4.85 -3.22 -0.78
C GLY A 28 -5.64 -3.38 0.49
N THR A 29 -6.65 -4.22 0.39
CA THR A 29 -7.57 -4.54 1.46
C THR A 29 -7.65 -6.05 1.56
N ALA A 30 -7.80 -6.58 2.76
CA ALA A 30 -8.03 -8.01 2.93
C ALA A 30 -9.45 -8.28 3.48
N PRO A 31 -10.47 -8.31 2.60
CA PRO A 31 -11.78 -8.83 2.98
C PRO A 31 -11.62 -10.25 3.56
N GLY A 32 -12.11 -10.47 4.79
CA GLY A 32 -12.06 -11.79 5.43
C GLY A 32 -10.75 -12.14 6.15
N ARG A 33 -9.75 -11.26 6.20
CA ARG A 33 -8.54 -11.43 7.03
C ARG A 33 -8.46 -10.38 8.15
N ALA A 34 -9.56 -10.19 8.88
CA ALA A 34 -9.65 -9.19 9.94
C ALA A 34 -8.60 -9.40 11.06
N GLU A 35 -8.08 -10.62 11.20
CA GLU A 35 -7.08 -11.00 12.20
C GLU A 35 -5.63 -10.76 11.75
N LEU A 36 -5.38 -10.51 10.46
CA LEU A 36 -4.03 -10.29 9.95
C LEU A 36 -3.50 -8.94 10.44
N ALA A 37 -2.26 -8.91 10.93
CA ALA A 37 -1.66 -7.65 11.34
C ALA A 37 -1.54 -6.70 10.14
N ALA A 38 -1.88 -5.42 10.32
CA ALA A 38 -1.88 -4.46 9.22
C ALA A 38 -0.53 -4.34 8.49
N ALA A 39 0.58 -4.53 9.22
CA ALA A 39 1.92 -4.55 8.64
C ALA A 39 2.15 -5.79 7.75
N GLU A 40 1.61 -6.96 8.12
CA GLU A 40 1.70 -8.18 7.31
C GLU A 40 0.89 -8.06 6.03
N LEU A 41 -0.30 -7.48 6.12
CA LEU A 41 -1.10 -7.14 4.94
C LEU A 41 -0.32 -6.21 4.01
N ALA A 42 0.23 -5.11 4.54
CA ALA A 42 0.99 -4.15 3.75
C ALA A 42 2.22 -4.78 3.06
N ARG A 43 2.87 -5.77 3.69
CA ARG A 43 3.96 -6.54 3.07
C ARG A 43 3.47 -7.43 1.94
N GLY A 44 2.34 -8.09 2.13
CA GLY A 44 1.71 -8.93 1.10
C GLY A 44 1.37 -8.12 -0.14
N GLU A 45 0.65 -7.02 0.03
CA GLU A 45 0.24 -6.12 -1.06
C GLU A 45 1.44 -5.51 -1.80
N LEU A 46 2.49 -5.10 -1.06
CA LEU A 46 3.72 -4.62 -1.68
C LEU A 46 4.31 -5.66 -2.65
N ARG A 47 4.41 -6.92 -2.21
CA ARG A 47 4.96 -7.99 -3.03
C ARG A 47 4.04 -8.34 -4.19
N GLU A 48 2.73 -8.42 -3.96
CA GLU A 48 1.76 -8.82 -4.98
C GLU A 48 1.63 -7.77 -6.09
N GLU A 49 1.64 -6.48 -5.76
CA GLU A 49 1.44 -5.42 -6.75
C GLU A 49 2.73 -4.96 -7.43
N THR A 50 3.89 -5.08 -6.76
CA THR A 50 5.16 -4.55 -7.29
C THR A 50 6.27 -5.58 -7.45
N GLY A 51 6.11 -6.80 -6.94
CA GLY A 51 7.18 -7.79 -6.84
C GLY A 51 8.22 -7.50 -5.76
N LEU A 52 8.08 -6.42 -4.99
CA LEU A 52 9.12 -5.98 -4.05
C LEU A 52 8.88 -6.53 -2.64
N ILE A 53 9.96 -6.68 -1.90
CA ILE A 53 9.95 -6.92 -0.45
C ILE A 53 10.67 -5.79 0.26
N ALA A 54 10.38 -5.57 1.53
CA ALA A 54 11.03 -4.55 2.35
C ALA A 54 11.69 -5.17 3.57
N ALA A 55 12.84 -4.65 4.00
CA ALA A 55 13.43 -5.03 5.28
C ALA A 55 12.54 -4.55 6.44
N GLU A 56 12.13 -3.28 6.40
CA GLU A 56 11.38 -2.63 7.49
C GLU A 56 10.05 -2.07 7.01
N MET A 57 9.05 -2.13 7.90
CA MET A 57 7.72 -1.56 7.70
C MET A 57 7.37 -0.72 8.92
N THR A 58 7.44 0.61 8.78
CA THR A 58 7.14 1.55 9.85
C THR A 58 5.76 2.14 9.62
N GLU A 59 4.82 1.99 10.55
CA GLU A 59 3.54 2.71 10.47
C GLU A 59 3.79 4.21 10.64
N ILE A 60 3.33 5.01 9.68
CA ILE A 60 3.52 6.47 9.67
C ILE A 60 2.20 7.23 9.80
N GLY A 61 1.06 6.52 9.86
CA GLY A 61 -0.21 7.14 10.15
C GLY A 61 -1.43 6.36 9.70
N LEU A 62 -2.58 6.98 9.92
CA LEU A 62 -3.91 6.52 9.54
C LEU A 62 -4.57 7.61 8.70
N LEU A 63 -5.17 7.23 7.57
CA LEU A 63 -5.85 8.15 6.67
C LEU A 63 -7.34 7.78 6.56
N ASP A 64 -8.22 8.72 6.90
CA ASP A 64 -9.62 8.66 6.54
C ASP A 64 -9.75 9.07 5.06
N VAL A 65 -10.22 8.16 4.20
CA VAL A 65 -10.16 8.37 2.74
C VAL A 65 -11.11 9.48 2.28
N ALA A 66 -12.30 9.53 2.86
CA ALA A 66 -13.34 10.48 2.51
C ALA A 66 -14.35 10.62 3.67
N PRO A 67 -13.98 11.26 4.79
CA PRO A 67 -14.75 11.18 6.05
C PRO A 67 -16.18 11.73 5.98
N GLY A 68 -16.51 12.55 4.98
CA GLY A 68 -17.89 13.00 4.72
C GLY A 68 -18.75 12.03 3.91
N MET A 69 -18.18 10.94 3.40
CA MET A 69 -18.84 10.00 2.47
C MET A 69 -18.63 8.53 2.82
N SER A 70 -17.50 8.17 3.45
CA SER A 70 -17.12 6.79 3.75
C SER A 70 -16.42 6.71 5.10
N SER A 71 -16.68 5.62 5.83
CA SER A 71 -15.95 5.24 7.05
C SER A 71 -14.65 4.48 6.75
N GLN A 72 -14.27 4.32 5.48
CA GLN A 72 -13.07 3.61 5.08
C GLN A 72 -11.81 4.35 5.56
N ARG A 73 -10.91 3.58 6.16
CA ARG A 73 -9.60 4.01 6.65
C ARG A 73 -8.47 3.19 6.04
N GLY A 74 -7.31 3.81 5.85
CA GLY A 74 -6.08 3.13 5.46
C GLY A 74 -4.96 3.39 6.47
N ARG A 75 -4.30 2.33 6.95
CA ARG A 75 -3.03 2.46 7.69
C ARG A 75 -1.89 2.60 6.68
N ILE A 76 -1.04 3.59 6.87
CA ILE A 76 0.05 3.91 5.97
C ILE A 76 1.35 3.42 6.58
N PHE A 77 2.11 2.64 5.80
CA PHE A 77 3.43 2.15 6.17
C PHE A 77 4.50 2.74 5.25
N LEU A 78 5.60 3.21 5.82
CA LEU A 78 6.85 3.45 5.11
C LEU A 78 7.61 2.13 5.04
N ALA A 79 7.95 1.70 3.83
CA ALA A 79 8.70 0.49 3.55
C ALA A 79 10.12 0.87 3.10
N THR A 80 11.13 0.42 3.85
CA THR A 80 12.55 0.75 3.65
C THR A 80 13.40 -0.51 3.52
N GLY A 81 14.57 -0.36 2.89
CA GLY A 81 15.41 -1.51 2.50
C GLY A 81 14.69 -2.38 1.48
N VAL A 82 14.15 -1.75 0.45
CA VAL A 82 13.29 -2.40 -0.56
C VAL A 82 14.17 -3.12 -1.58
N THR A 83 13.83 -4.36 -1.90
CA THR A 83 14.53 -5.18 -2.91
C THR A 83 13.53 -5.99 -3.73
N GLU A 84 13.97 -6.53 -4.87
CA GLU A 84 13.19 -7.53 -5.62
C GLU A 84 12.89 -8.76 -4.73
N GLY A 85 11.66 -9.24 -4.81
CA GLY A 85 11.19 -10.46 -4.17
C GLY A 85 11.56 -11.72 -4.97
N PRO A 86 11.38 -12.91 -4.38
CA PRO A 86 11.62 -14.19 -5.04
C PRO A 86 10.58 -14.54 -6.11
#